data_AF-A0A931GK08-F1
#
_entry.id   AF-A0A931GK08-F1
#
_cell.length_a   1.000
_cell.length_b   1.000
_cell.length_c   1.000
_cell.angle_alpha   90.00
_cell.angle_beta   90.00
_cell.angle_gamma   90.00
#
_symmetry.space_group_name_H-M   'P 1'
#
loop_
_entity.id
_entity.type
_entity.pdbx_description
1 polymer ?
#
loop_
_entity_poly.entity_id
_entity_poly.type
_entity_poly.pdbx_seq_one_letter_code
_entity_poly.pdbx_strand_id
1 'polypeptide(L)'
;MEKLTNLGIYEELFKAEKMPTKCLLCKTGELDELGHIIPKFVMRWLKRASKLNSFYFNNDREKMVADTPAFKMMCKTCEDKFSTFEKYFTDEIFKKYYRGKTPSPIDDEVYNFAISIAWRLIASTERLKDTQPKENTFEAIYSLSESMMRDYLNNETEKCHHSVYALPIDKLTKNISKNLIDDNALKYTIRQGLKAHLIADERRGIALSFIHLPIIHFKIGCYYFFILQDNYFAGADFEISSTKASKSKELYVLDYTPDLLGFMEWLMDGHFFEVNTKDIPLKSYTHRDAPTLWNLVFGSNKAQSDPV
;
A
#
# COMPACT_ATOMS: atom_id res chain seq x y z
N MET A 1 -19.63 -19.88 -16.00
CA MET A 1 -19.31 -18.51 -15.58
C MET A 1 -17.81 -18.36 -15.65
N GLU A 2 -17.29 -17.44 -16.45
CA GLU A 2 -15.84 -17.19 -16.49
C GLU A 2 -15.40 -16.67 -15.11
N LYS A 3 -14.30 -17.21 -14.55
CA LYS A 3 -13.84 -16.79 -13.22
C LYS A 3 -13.44 -15.32 -13.26
N LEU A 4 -14.00 -14.51 -12.36
CA LEU A 4 -13.73 -13.07 -12.29
C LEU A 4 -12.32 -12.78 -11.76
N THR A 5 -11.80 -13.69 -10.94
CA THR A 5 -10.52 -13.53 -10.23
C THR A 5 -9.72 -14.82 -10.24
N ASN A 6 -8.46 -14.77 -9.78
CA ASN A 6 -7.59 -15.94 -9.71
C ASN A 6 -8.00 -16.98 -8.66
N LEU A 7 -8.73 -16.61 -7.60
CA LEU A 7 -9.17 -17.52 -6.53
C LEU A 7 -10.63 -17.24 -6.14
N GLY A 8 -11.44 -18.28 -5.89
CA GLY A 8 -12.88 -18.13 -5.57
C GLY A 8 -13.15 -17.22 -4.36
N ILE A 9 -12.29 -17.24 -3.34
CA ILE A 9 -12.38 -16.36 -2.16
C ILE A 9 -12.33 -14.87 -2.52
N TYR A 10 -11.74 -14.50 -3.66
CA TYR A 10 -11.70 -13.13 -4.13
C TYR A 10 -12.93 -12.75 -4.94
N GLU A 11 -13.66 -13.70 -5.53
CA GLU A 11 -14.92 -13.40 -6.23
C GLU A 11 -15.95 -12.76 -5.28
N GLU A 12 -15.87 -13.08 -3.99
CA GLU A 12 -16.70 -12.46 -2.96
C GLU A 12 -16.38 -10.98 -2.74
N LEU A 13 -15.16 -10.52 -3.05
CA LEU A 13 -14.72 -9.15 -2.83
C LEU A 13 -15.22 -8.18 -3.90
N PHE A 14 -15.46 -8.65 -5.12
CA PHE A 14 -15.69 -7.78 -6.27
C PHE A 14 -17.15 -7.75 -6.74
N LYS A 15 -17.55 -6.60 -7.28
CA LYS A 15 -18.80 -6.39 -8.00
C LYS A 15 -18.65 -6.85 -9.45
N ALA A 16 -19.42 -7.84 -9.86
CA ALA A 16 -19.35 -8.39 -11.21
C ALA A 16 -19.68 -7.33 -12.27
N GLU A 17 -20.64 -6.47 -11.99
CA GLU A 17 -21.12 -5.38 -12.83
C GLU A 17 -20.12 -4.23 -13.01
N LYS A 18 -19.12 -4.12 -12.12
CA LYS A 18 -18.05 -3.10 -12.21
C LYS A 18 -16.76 -3.64 -12.85
N MET A 19 -16.77 -4.89 -13.30
CA MET A 19 -15.62 -5.48 -13.98
C MET A 19 -15.38 -4.76 -15.31
N PRO A 20 -14.14 -4.37 -15.60
CA PRO A 20 -13.86 -3.63 -16.81
C PRO A 20 -13.94 -4.51 -18.05
N THR A 21 -14.30 -3.89 -19.17
CA THR A 21 -14.28 -4.51 -20.50
C THR A 21 -13.10 -4.03 -21.35
N LYS A 22 -12.35 -3.04 -20.86
CA LYS A 22 -11.14 -2.46 -21.48
C LYS A 22 -10.08 -2.22 -20.42
N CYS A 23 -8.83 -2.12 -20.85
CA CYS A 23 -7.69 -1.78 -20.00
C CYS A 23 -7.98 -0.54 -19.16
N LEU A 24 -7.85 -0.65 -17.83
CA LEU A 24 -8.09 0.46 -16.92
C LEU A 24 -7.04 1.57 -17.06
N LEU A 25 -5.83 1.25 -17.51
CA LEU A 25 -4.71 2.18 -17.65
C LEU A 25 -4.79 2.97 -18.97
N CYS A 26 -4.76 2.29 -20.13
CA CYS A 26 -4.76 2.97 -21.43
C CYS A 26 -6.16 3.19 -22.04
N LYS A 27 -7.22 2.70 -21.38
CA LYS A 27 -8.65 2.80 -21.78
C LYS A 27 -9.03 2.18 -23.13
N THR A 28 -8.08 1.61 -23.87
CA THR A 28 -8.28 1.14 -25.26
C THR A 28 -7.93 -0.34 -25.47
N GLY A 29 -6.96 -0.88 -24.72
CA GLY A 29 -6.50 -2.25 -24.89
C GLY A 29 -7.47 -3.33 -24.40
N GLU A 30 -7.41 -4.51 -25.01
CA GLU A 30 -8.18 -5.69 -24.61
C GLU A 30 -7.61 -6.36 -23.35
N LEU A 31 -8.48 -7.04 -22.61
CA LEU A 31 -8.16 -7.66 -21.34
C LEU A 31 -7.93 -9.17 -21.50
N ASP A 32 -6.70 -9.53 -21.85
CA ASP A 32 -6.35 -10.92 -22.20
C ASP A 32 -5.83 -11.74 -21.01
N GLU A 33 -5.43 -11.09 -19.91
CA GLU A 33 -4.83 -11.75 -18.75
C GLU A 33 -5.26 -11.15 -17.41
N LEU A 34 -4.98 -11.89 -16.33
CA LEU A 34 -5.22 -11.43 -14.96
C LEU A 34 -4.06 -10.57 -14.49
N GLY A 35 -4.35 -9.33 -14.10
CA GLY A 35 -3.41 -8.44 -13.44
C GLY A 35 -3.53 -8.55 -11.93
N HIS A 36 -2.40 -8.70 -11.25
CA HIS A 36 -2.36 -8.71 -9.78
C HIS A 36 -2.39 -7.29 -9.23
N ILE A 37 -3.19 -7.04 -8.19
CA ILE A 37 -3.21 -5.75 -7.48
C ILE A 37 -1.87 -5.52 -6.78
N ILE A 38 -1.48 -6.47 -5.93
CA ILE A 38 -0.12 -6.57 -5.39
C ILE A 38 0.63 -7.59 -6.24
N PRO A 39 1.79 -7.24 -6.83
CA PRO A 39 2.52 -8.09 -7.75
C PRO A 39 2.73 -9.52 -7.26
N LYS A 40 2.53 -10.50 -8.15
CA LYS A 40 2.68 -11.94 -7.86
C LYS A 40 4.05 -12.30 -7.28
N PHE A 41 5.10 -11.53 -7.60
CA PHE A 41 6.43 -11.82 -7.07
C PHE A 41 6.47 -11.70 -5.54
N VAL A 42 5.66 -10.82 -4.94
CA VAL A 42 5.66 -10.56 -3.49
C VAL A 42 5.28 -11.84 -2.75
N MET A 43 4.08 -12.37 -3.01
CA MET A 43 3.60 -13.61 -2.38
C MET A 43 4.54 -14.79 -2.67
N ARG A 44 5.06 -14.88 -3.90
CA ARG A 44 6.03 -15.93 -4.29
C ARG A 44 7.30 -15.90 -3.44
N TRP A 45 7.86 -14.71 -3.22
CA TRP A 45 9.09 -14.55 -2.43
C TRP A 45 8.85 -14.66 -0.94
N LEU A 46 7.73 -14.15 -0.42
CA LEU A 46 7.38 -14.33 0.98
C LEU A 46 7.22 -15.81 1.32
N LYS A 47 6.49 -16.59 0.49
CA LYS A 47 6.40 -18.06 0.64
C LYS A 47 7.77 -18.73 0.70
N ARG A 48 8.66 -18.37 -0.25
CA ARG A 48 10.02 -18.92 -0.30
C ARG A 48 10.84 -18.55 0.94
N ALA A 49 10.77 -17.29 1.39
CA ALA A 49 11.55 -16.80 2.51
C ALA A 49 11.06 -17.35 3.86
N SER A 50 9.73 -17.44 4.05
CA SER A 50 9.12 -17.94 5.30
C SER A 50 9.06 -19.47 5.38
N LYS A 51 9.32 -20.16 4.26
CA LYS A 51 9.13 -21.62 4.05
C LYS A 51 7.68 -22.04 4.26
N LEU A 52 6.73 -21.24 3.77
CA LEU A 52 5.29 -21.49 3.84
C LEU A 52 4.69 -21.54 2.44
N ASN A 53 3.56 -22.24 2.29
CA ASN A 53 2.87 -22.40 1.01
C ASN A 53 1.65 -21.49 0.87
N SER A 54 1.15 -20.95 1.97
CA SER A 54 -0.05 -20.11 2.03
C SER A 54 0.03 -19.13 3.22
N PHE A 55 -0.80 -18.09 3.14
CA PHE A 55 -0.89 -16.98 4.09
C PHE A 55 -2.36 -16.81 4.48
N TYR A 56 -2.62 -16.39 5.71
CA TYR A 56 -3.95 -16.00 6.16
C TYR A 56 -4.40 -14.72 5.47
N PHE A 57 -5.63 -14.72 4.98
CA PHE A 57 -6.29 -13.59 4.35
C PHE A 57 -7.11 -12.83 5.40
N ASN A 58 -6.91 -11.52 5.48
CA ASN A 58 -7.50 -10.63 6.48
C ASN A 58 -7.33 -11.12 7.91
N ASN A 59 -6.18 -11.73 8.18
CA ASN A 59 -5.83 -12.34 9.46
C ASN A 59 -6.81 -13.43 9.94
N ASP A 60 -7.64 -13.96 9.07
CA ASP A 60 -8.57 -15.03 9.37
C ASP A 60 -7.90 -16.40 9.18
N ARG A 61 -7.81 -17.17 10.27
CA ARG A 61 -7.14 -18.49 10.29
C ARG A 61 -7.88 -19.54 9.46
N GLU A 62 -9.16 -19.34 9.18
CA GLU A 62 -9.97 -20.21 8.34
C GLU A 62 -9.79 -19.89 6.85
N LYS A 63 -9.24 -18.72 6.52
CA LYS A 63 -9.05 -18.24 5.15
C LYS A 63 -7.59 -18.21 4.76
N MET A 64 -7.11 -19.26 4.13
CA MET A 64 -5.74 -19.33 3.59
C MET A 64 -5.70 -19.10 2.08
N VAL A 65 -4.74 -18.30 1.62
CA VAL A 65 -4.51 -18.01 0.21
C VAL A 65 -3.05 -18.23 -0.18
N ALA A 66 -2.82 -18.63 -1.43
CA ALA A 66 -1.49 -18.92 -1.96
C ALA A 66 -1.02 -17.88 -2.99
N ASP A 67 -1.86 -16.90 -3.32
CA ASP A 67 -1.58 -15.84 -4.28
C ASP A 67 -2.19 -14.52 -3.78
N THR A 68 -1.87 -13.38 -4.40
CA THR A 68 -2.55 -12.10 -4.14
C THR A 68 -3.76 -11.94 -5.06
N PRO A 69 -4.74 -11.07 -4.74
CA PRO A 69 -5.91 -10.86 -5.58
C PRO A 69 -5.53 -10.34 -6.97
N ALA A 70 -6.12 -10.95 -8.00
CA ALA A 70 -5.95 -10.58 -9.40
C ALA A 70 -7.28 -10.68 -10.14
N PHE A 71 -7.50 -9.76 -11.08
CA PHE A 71 -8.64 -9.74 -11.99
C PHE A 71 -8.20 -9.17 -13.35
N LYS A 72 -9.03 -9.30 -14.38
CA LYS A 72 -8.77 -8.71 -15.70
C LYS A 72 -8.83 -7.18 -15.58
N MET A 73 -7.69 -6.51 -15.47
CA MET A 73 -7.62 -5.05 -15.24
C MET A 73 -6.85 -4.27 -16.31
N MET A 74 -5.87 -4.90 -16.95
CA MET A 74 -4.98 -4.25 -17.89
C MET A 74 -4.78 -5.10 -19.15
N CYS A 75 -4.40 -4.45 -20.25
CA CYS A 75 -3.94 -5.15 -21.44
C CYS A 75 -2.47 -5.55 -21.28
N LYS A 76 -2.05 -6.52 -22.09
CA LYS A 76 -0.68 -7.05 -22.10
C LYS A 76 0.40 -5.95 -22.18
N THR A 77 0.22 -4.96 -23.05
CA THR A 77 1.21 -3.87 -23.20
C THR A 77 1.39 -3.05 -21.91
N CYS A 78 0.30 -2.81 -21.17
CA CYS A 78 0.37 -2.10 -19.90
C CYS A 78 0.97 -3.00 -18.79
N GLU A 79 0.65 -4.29 -18.81
CA GLU A 79 1.23 -5.29 -17.88
C GLU A 79 2.75 -5.44 -18.10
N ASP A 80 3.21 -5.46 -19.34
CA ASP A 80 4.64 -5.51 -19.68
C ASP A 80 5.38 -4.25 -19.17
N LYS A 81 4.73 -3.08 -19.23
CA LYS A 81 5.27 -1.83 -18.65
C LYS A 81 5.44 -1.96 -17.14
N PHE A 82 4.41 -2.38 -16.41
CA PHE A 82 4.51 -2.54 -14.95
C PHE A 82 5.47 -3.65 -14.55
N SER A 83 5.54 -4.73 -15.33
CA SER A 83 6.49 -5.83 -15.14
C SER A 83 7.94 -5.35 -15.16
N THR A 84 8.26 -4.27 -15.88
CA THR A 84 9.59 -3.66 -15.86
C THR A 84 9.91 -3.04 -14.51
N PHE A 85 9.00 -2.23 -13.94
CA PHE A 85 9.15 -1.65 -12.61
C PHE A 85 9.21 -2.72 -11.52
N GLU A 86 8.34 -3.73 -11.62
CA GLU A 86 8.30 -4.86 -10.70
C GLU A 86 9.59 -5.67 -10.75
N LYS A 87 10.14 -5.91 -11.94
CA LYS A 87 11.40 -6.63 -12.12
C LYS A 87 12.56 -5.88 -11.47
N TYR A 88 12.66 -4.57 -11.70
CA TYR A 88 13.67 -3.73 -11.07
C TYR A 88 13.59 -3.83 -9.55
N PHE A 89 12.43 -3.52 -8.96
CA PHE A 89 12.26 -3.57 -7.51
C PHE A 89 12.54 -4.96 -6.95
N THR A 90 12.10 -6.01 -7.65
CA THR A 90 12.33 -7.39 -7.25
C THR A 90 13.82 -7.74 -7.21
N ASP A 91 14.56 -7.46 -8.29
CA ASP A 91 15.94 -7.92 -8.47
C ASP A 91 16.92 -7.05 -7.66
N GLU A 92 16.69 -5.75 -7.60
CA GLU A 92 17.60 -4.78 -6.97
C GLU A 92 17.34 -4.56 -5.49
N ILE A 93 16.08 -4.71 -5.03
CA ILE A 93 15.70 -4.40 -3.66
C ILE A 93 15.22 -5.66 -2.93
N PHE A 94 14.08 -6.21 -3.37
CA PHE A 94 13.32 -7.19 -2.61
C PHE A 94 14.07 -8.51 -2.40
N LYS A 95 14.59 -9.10 -3.48
CA LYS A 95 15.34 -10.36 -3.41
C LYS A 95 16.64 -10.23 -2.64
N LYS A 96 17.31 -9.08 -2.73
CA LYS A 96 18.58 -8.86 -2.03
C LYS A 96 18.35 -8.91 -0.52
N TYR A 97 17.33 -8.21 -0.03
CA TYR A 97 16.93 -8.25 1.38
C TYR A 97 16.73 -9.69 1.90
N TYR A 98 15.84 -10.48 1.27
CA TYR A 98 15.56 -11.85 1.74
C TYR A 98 16.70 -12.85 1.54
N ARG A 99 17.73 -12.49 0.76
CA ARG A 99 18.95 -13.27 0.60
C ARG A 99 20.07 -12.82 1.55
N GLY A 100 19.81 -11.88 2.44
CA GLY A 100 20.82 -11.30 3.34
C GLY A 100 21.88 -10.48 2.61
N LYS A 101 21.57 -9.96 1.42
CA LYS A 101 22.42 -9.05 0.65
C LYS A 101 21.94 -7.61 0.85
N THR A 102 22.87 -6.66 0.80
CA THR A 102 22.53 -5.24 0.82
C THR A 102 21.64 -4.88 -0.39
N PRO A 103 20.41 -4.38 -0.16
CA PRO A 103 19.57 -3.85 -1.23
C PRO A 103 20.25 -2.68 -1.94
N SER A 104 19.96 -2.48 -3.22
CA SER A 104 20.34 -1.24 -3.90
C SER A 104 19.68 -0.02 -3.22
N PRO A 105 20.24 1.18 -3.37
CA PRO A 105 19.56 2.40 -2.93
C PRO A 105 18.18 2.54 -3.57
N ILE A 106 17.23 3.13 -2.82
CA ILE A 106 15.92 3.50 -3.35
C ILE A 106 16.10 4.67 -4.33
N ASP A 107 15.44 4.61 -5.49
CA ASP A 107 15.58 5.56 -6.60
C ASP A 107 14.28 5.73 -7.42
N ASP A 108 14.36 6.42 -8.56
CA ASP A 108 13.23 6.76 -9.43
C ASP A 108 12.46 5.53 -9.92
N GLU A 109 13.11 4.38 -10.08
CA GLU A 109 12.42 3.14 -10.47
C GLU A 109 11.58 2.58 -9.33
N VAL A 110 12.03 2.74 -8.08
CA VAL A 110 11.22 2.43 -6.89
C VAL A 110 10.01 3.37 -6.79
N TYR A 111 10.16 4.64 -7.18
CA TYR A 111 9.03 5.56 -7.27
C TYR A 111 7.99 5.08 -8.30
N ASN A 112 8.43 4.75 -9.52
CA ASN A 112 7.53 4.23 -10.57
C ASN A 112 6.81 2.96 -10.14
N PHE A 113 7.55 2.04 -9.52
CA PHE A 113 6.99 0.83 -8.93
C PHE A 113 5.90 1.16 -7.90
N ALA A 114 6.17 2.07 -6.95
CA ALA A 114 5.23 2.42 -5.90
C ALA A 114 3.96 3.10 -6.42
N ILE A 115 4.10 4.02 -7.39
CA ILE A 115 2.96 4.65 -8.06
C ILE A 115 2.13 3.63 -8.84
N SER A 116 2.77 2.64 -9.49
CA SER A 116 2.04 1.56 -10.19
C SER A 116 1.16 0.72 -9.27
N ILE A 117 1.60 0.47 -8.03
CA ILE A 117 0.81 -0.24 -7.03
C ILE A 117 -0.27 0.68 -6.47
N ALA A 118 0.06 1.93 -6.14
CA ALA A 118 -0.92 2.87 -5.61
C ALA A 118 -2.10 3.07 -6.57
N TRP A 119 -1.82 3.23 -7.87
CA TRP A 119 -2.85 3.29 -8.90
C TRP A 119 -3.70 2.02 -8.96
N ARG A 120 -3.09 0.82 -8.93
CA ARG A 120 -3.83 -0.46 -8.88
C ARG A 120 -4.71 -0.58 -7.64
N LEU A 121 -4.29 -0.06 -6.50
CA LEU A 121 -5.09 -0.05 -5.28
C LEU A 121 -6.35 0.82 -5.45
N ILE A 122 -6.21 2.02 -6.01
CA ILE A 122 -7.36 2.89 -6.28
C ILE A 122 -8.29 2.25 -7.32
N ALA A 123 -7.74 1.83 -8.46
CA ALA A 123 -8.50 1.23 -9.55
C ALA A 123 -9.21 -0.06 -9.11
N SER A 124 -8.61 -0.89 -8.26
CA SER A 124 -9.29 -2.08 -7.74
C SER A 124 -10.38 -1.77 -6.73
N THR A 125 -10.19 -0.77 -5.86
CA THR A 125 -11.12 -0.45 -4.77
C THR A 125 -12.50 -0.05 -5.28
N GLU A 126 -12.56 0.76 -6.35
CA GLU A 126 -13.80 1.20 -7.00
C GLU A 126 -14.73 0.03 -7.37
N ARG A 127 -14.16 -1.17 -7.52
CA ARG A 127 -14.81 -2.40 -8.00
C ARG A 127 -15.17 -3.37 -6.88
N LEU A 128 -14.90 -3.04 -5.63
CA LEU A 128 -15.18 -3.90 -4.48
C LEU A 128 -16.63 -3.77 -3.99
N LYS A 129 -17.16 -4.80 -3.32
CA LYS A 129 -18.51 -4.80 -2.76
C LYS A 129 -18.68 -3.79 -1.61
N ASP A 130 -17.69 -3.71 -0.72
CA ASP A 130 -17.69 -2.86 0.49
C ASP A 130 -17.64 -1.35 0.23
N THR A 131 -17.57 -0.93 -1.04
CA THR A 131 -17.61 0.50 -1.38
C THR A 131 -19.00 1.10 -1.39
N GLN A 132 -20.11 0.37 -1.16
CA GLN A 132 -21.46 0.97 -1.01
C GLN A 132 -21.89 1.03 0.45
N PRO A 133 -22.53 2.12 0.93
CA PRO A 133 -22.95 3.38 0.27
C PRO A 133 -21.85 4.46 0.14
N LYS A 134 -20.58 4.08 0.21
CA LYS A 134 -19.40 4.96 0.15
C LYS A 134 -18.92 5.32 -1.27
N GLU A 135 -19.64 4.95 -2.34
CA GLU A 135 -19.12 5.06 -3.72
C GLU A 135 -18.92 6.50 -4.16
N ASN A 136 -19.94 7.36 -3.98
CA ASN A 136 -19.84 8.78 -4.30
C ASN A 136 -18.73 9.47 -3.48
N THR A 137 -18.55 9.05 -2.23
CA THR A 137 -17.47 9.52 -1.36
C THR A 137 -16.11 9.04 -1.87
N PHE A 138 -15.98 7.78 -2.30
CA PHE A 138 -14.75 7.26 -2.87
C PHE A 138 -14.35 8.02 -4.14
N GLU A 139 -15.29 8.20 -5.07
CA GLU A 139 -15.07 8.91 -6.33
C GLU A 139 -14.63 10.37 -6.07
N ALA A 140 -15.33 11.08 -5.18
CA ALA A 140 -14.98 12.45 -4.81
C ALA A 140 -13.59 12.59 -4.20
N ILE A 141 -13.06 11.54 -3.55
CA ILE A 141 -11.77 11.56 -2.86
C ILE A 141 -10.63 11.11 -3.79
N TYR A 142 -10.83 10.04 -4.56
CA TYR A 142 -9.73 9.33 -5.22
C TYR A 142 -9.67 9.53 -6.75
N SER A 143 -10.71 10.02 -7.40
CA SER A 143 -10.71 10.15 -8.88
C SER A 143 -9.60 11.07 -9.40
N LEU A 144 -9.28 12.15 -8.68
CA LEU A 144 -8.18 13.03 -9.06
C LEU A 144 -6.82 12.33 -8.95
N SER A 145 -6.57 11.65 -7.83
CA SER A 145 -5.33 10.87 -7.63
C SER A 145 -5.20 9.74 -8.64
N GLU A 146 -6.30 9.03 -8.95
CA GLU A 146 -6.31 7.99 -9.98
C GLU A 146 -5.93 8.55 -11.35
N SER A 147 -6.53 9.66 -11.77
CA SER A 147 -6.22 10.27 -13.07
C SER A 147 -4.77 10.74 -13.12
N MET A 148 -4.30 11.48 -12.11
CA MET A 148 -2.91 11.96 -12.07
C MET A 148 -1.89 10.81 -12.13
N MET A 149 -2.15 9.72 -11.41
CA MET A 149 -1.29 8.53 -11.47
C MET A 149 -1.39 7.83 -12.82
N ARG A 150 -2.59 7.68 -13.40
CA ARG A 150 -2.78 7.07 -14.72
C ARG A 150 -2.05 7.85 -15.80
N ASP A 151 -2.23 9.17 -15.85
CA ASP A 151 -1.65 10.04 -16.86
C ASP A 151 -0.11 10.01 -16.76
N TYR A 152 0.41 10.04 -15.53
CA TYR A 152 1.85 9.83 -15.26
C TYR A 152 2.33 8.45 -15.74
N LEU A 153 1.61 7.38 -15.38
CA LEU A 153 1.93 6.00 -15.74
C LEU A 153 1.70 5.71 -17.23
N ASN A 154 1.03 6.56 -17.99
CA ASN A 154 0.95 6.51 -19.46
C ASN A 154 2.01 7.39 -20.13
N ASN A 155 2.83 8.10 -19.36
CA ASN A 155 3.78 9.12 -19.84
C ASN A 155 3.09 10.31 -20.54
N GLU A 156 1.84 10.61 -20.18
CA GLU A 156 1.09 11.78 -20.64
C GLU A 156 1.51 13.04 -19.86
N THR A 157 2.00 12.85 -18.63
CA THR A 157 2.56 13.90 -17.78
C THR A 157 3.90 13.48 -17.19
N GLU A 158 4.79 14.46 -16.94
CA GLU A 158 6.10 14.18 -16.32
C GLU A 158 6.01 14.06 -14.78
N LYS A 159 4.97 14.65 -14.18
CA LYS A 159 4.77 14.73 -12.72
C LYS A 159 3.46 14.07 -12.30
N CYS A 160 3.55 13.21 -11.29
CA CYS A 160 2.39 12.53 -10.70
C CYS A 160 1.68 13.37 -9.62
N HIS A 161 2.31 14.43 -9.10
CA HIS A 161 1.82 15.22 -7.97
C HIS A 161 1.59 14.45 -6.65
N HIS A 162 2.29 13.31 -6.51
CA HIS A 162 2.26 12.49 -5.32
C HIS A 162 3.68 12.19 -4.87
N SER A 163 3.90 12.33 -3.57
CA SER A 163 5.13 11.97 -2.89
C SER A 163 5.06 10.50 -2.47
N VAL A 164 6.16 9.77 -2.67
CA VAL A 164 6.34 8.39 -2.22
C VAL A 164 7.27 8.40 -1.01
N TYR A 165 6.79 7.90 0.11
CA TYR A 165 7.56 7.69 1.32
C TYR A 165 7.77 6.19 1.54
N ALA A 166 9.02 5.74 1.47
CA ALA A 166 9.41 4.35 1.68
C ALA A 166 10.07 4.18 3.05
N LEU A 167 9.58 3.23 3.84
CA LEU A 167 10.14 2.88 5.14
C LEU A 167 10.65 1.41 5.11
N PRO A 168 11.97 1.20 5.05
CA PRO A 168 12.57 -0.12 5.24
C PRO A 168 12.34 -0.59 6.68
N ILE A 169 11.99 -1.87 6.88
CA ILE A 169 11.73 -2.40 8.23
C ILE A 169 12.95 -2.35 9.16
N ASP A 170 14.17 -2.29 8.60
CA ASP A 170 15.41 -2.11 9.38
C ASP A 170 15.44 -0.79 10.17
N LYS A 171 14.69 0.22 9.73
CA LYS A 171 14.55 1.48 10.48
C LYS A 171 13.73 1.26 11.76
N LEU A 172 12.78 0.33 11.75
CA LEU A 172 12.02 -0.04 12.93
C LEU A 172 12.82 -0.95 13.86
N THR A 173 13.41 -2.03 13.32
CA THR A 173 14.14 -3.03 14.14
C THR A 173 15.39 -2.50 14.82
N LYS A 174 15.99 -1.41 14.31
CA LYS A 174 17.14 -0.73 14.94
C LYS A 174 16.74 0.21 16.09
N ASN A 175 15.50 0.72 16.08
CA ASN A 175 15.08 1.78 17.00
C ASN A 175 14.00 1.34 17.98
N ILE A 176 13.35 0.19 17.76
CA ILE A 176 12.34 -0.37 18.64
C ILE A 176 12.89 -1.65 19.28
N SER A 177 12.66 -1.80 20.59
CA SER A 177 13.08 -2.98 21.34
C SER A 177 12.51 -4.27 20.76
N LYS A 178 13.35 -5.30 20.65
CA LYS A 178 12.99 -6.58 20.00
C LYS A 178 11.77 -7.27 20.60
N ASN A 179 11.51 -7.11 21.90
CA ASN A 179 10.34 -7.67 22.58
C ASN A 179 9.02 -7.01 22.16
N LEU A 180 9.07 -5.82 21.54
CA LEU A 180 7.91 -5.10 21.03
C LEU A 180 7.70 -5.35 19.53
N ILE A 181 8.50 -6.19 18.88
CA ILE A 181 8.40 -6.45 17.44
C ILE A 181 8.03 -7.92 17.21
N ASP A 182 6.96 -8.15 16.45
CA ASP A 182 6.77 -9.46 15.82
C ASP A 182 7.61 -9.52 14.54
N ASP A 183 8.78 -10.16 14.64
CA ASP A 183 9.74 -10.29 13.53
C ASP A 183 9.15 -11.02 12.31
N ASN A 184 8.27 -11.99 12.53
CA ASN A 184 7.65 -12.74 11.44
C ASN A 184 6.59 -11.89 10.75
N ALA A 185 5.77 -11.17 11.51
CA ALA A 185 4.79 -10.24 10.95
C ALA A 185 5.49 -9.13 10.17
N LEU A 186 6.53 -8.54 10.76
CA LEU A 186 7.30 -7.50 10.12
C LEU A 186 7.95 -7.96 8.81
N LYS A 187 8.45 -9.20 8.72
CA LYS A 187 9.12 -9.71 7.51
C LYS A 187 8.19 -10.36 6.50
N TYR A 188 7.08 -10.94 6.92
CA TYR A 188 6.25 -11.84 6.11
C TYR A 188 4.76 -11.49 6.17
N THR A 189 4.44 -10.20 6.09
CA THR A 189 3.07 -9.74 5.82
C THR A 189 3.02 -8.85 4.59
N ILE A 190 1.86 -8.86 3.95
CA ILE A 190 1.45 -7.87 2.95
C ILE A 190 0.31 -7.09 3.57
N ARG A 191 0.31 -5.78 3.40
CA ARG A 191 -0.82 -4.92 3.76
C ARG A 191 -1.07 -3.94 2.64
N GLN A 192 -2.30 -3.49 2.54
CA GLN A 192 -2.66 -2.39 1.66
C GLN A 192 -3.91 -1.72 2.19
N GLY A 193 -4.04 -0.43 1.93
CA GLY A 193 -5.27 0.26 2.23
C GLY A 193 -5.33 1.67 1.68
N LEU A 194 -6.55 2.18 1.70
CA LEU A 194 -6.93 3.52 1.31
C LEU A 194 -7.62 4.20 2.48
N LYS A 195 -7.05 5.32 2.93
CA LYS A 195 -7.59 6.13 4.01
C LYS A 195 -7.64 7.59 3.59
N ALA A 196 -8.68 8.30 4.00
CA ALA A 196 -8.77 9.71 3.70
C ALA A 196 -9.28 10.47 4.92
N HIS A 197 -8.80 11.69 5.10
CA HIS A 197 -9.15 12.52 6.25
C HIS A 197 -9.30 13.98 5.86
N LEU A 198 -10.01 14.75 6.68
CA LEU A 198 -10.11 16.20 6.50
C LEU A 198 -8.90 16.91 7.10
N ILE A 199 -8.57 18.08 6.56
CA ILE A 199 -7.67 19.02 7.22
C ILE A 199 -8.49 19.82 8.23
N ALA A 200 -8.25 19.59 9.53
CA ALA A 200 -8.84 20.37 10.61
C ALA A 200 -7.77 21.16 11.35
N ASP A 201 -8.08 22.41 11.71
CA ASP A 201 -7.30 23.15 12.71
C ASP A 201 -7.83 22.76 14.09
N GLU A 202 -7.14 21.81 14.74
CA GLU A 202 -7.51 21.35 16.09
C GLU A 202 -7.45 22.48 17.13
N ARG A 203 -6.68 23.56 16.91
CA ARG A 203 -6.61 24.69 17.86
C ARG A 203 -7.90 25.53 17.87
N ARG A 204 -8.71 25.44 16.82
CA ARG A 204 -9.96 26.22 16.67
C ARG A 204 -11.20 25.36 16.60
N GLY A 205 -11.09 24.03 16.53
CA GLY A 205 -12.23 23.12 16.37
C GLY A 205 -12.99 23.34 15.06
N ILE A 206 -12.32 23.88 14.03
CA ILE A 206 -12.91 24.20 12.73
C ILE A 206 -12.19 23.37 11.67
N ALA A 207 -12.95 22.64 10.84
CA ALA A 207 -12.43 22.04 9.62
C ALA A 207 -11.99 23.17 8.67
N LEU A 208 -10.69 23.26 8.37
CA LEU A 208 -10.15 24.29 7.47
C LEU A 208 -10.52 24.01 6.01
N SER A 209 -10.83 22.77 5.68
CA SER A 209 -11.18 22.34 4.34
C SER A 209 -12.19 21.20 4.36
N PHE A 210 -13.16 21.25 3.44
CA PHE A 210 -14.04 20.12 3.12
C PHE A 210 -13.38 19.11 2.16
N ILE A 211 -12.14 19.38 1.75
CA ILE A 211 -11.36 18.49 0.88
C ILE A 211 -10.73 17.40 1.74
N HIS A 212 -11.03 16.16 1.38
CA HIS A 212 -10.37 15.00 1.96
C HIS A 212 -8.99 14.81 1.34
N LEU A 213 -7.98 14.57 2.17
CA LEU A 213 -6.66 14.20 1.72
C LEU A 213 -6.57 12.67 1.58
N PRO A 214 -6.41 12.13 0.35
CA PRO A 214 -6.26 10.71 0.14
C PRO A 214 -4.87 10.22 0.57
N ILE A 215 -4.83 9.06 1.20
CA ILE A 215 -3.63 8.33 1.58
C ILE A 215 -3.76 6.93 1.02
N ILE A 216 -2.77 6.56 0.20
CA ILE A 216 -2.62 5.20 -0.28
C ILE A 216 -1.42 4.60 0.45
N HIS A 217 -1.61 3.46 1.09
CA HIS A 217 -0.52 2.79 1.79
C HIS A 217 -0.47 1.32 1.44
N PHE A 218 0.73 0.77 1.41
CA PHE A 218 0.92 -0.67 1.32
C PHE A 218 2.23 -1.09 1.97
N LYS A 219 2.22 -2.31 2.48
CA LYS A 219 3.38 -3.04 2.96
C LYS A 219 3.56 -4.25 2.08
N ILE A 220 4.78 -4.45 1.60
CA ILE A 220 5.15 -5.68 0.90
C ILE A 220 6.38 -6.22 1.59
N GLY A 221 6.19 -7.19 2.50
CA GLY A 221 7.30 -7.80 3.21
C GLY A 221 8.11 -6.78 4.01
N CYS A 222 9.34 -6.52 3.57
CA CYS A 222 10.35 -5.69 4.23
C CYS A 222 10.27 -4.18 3.99
N TYR A 223 9.22 -3.68 3.31
CA TYR A 223 9.01 -2.25 3.10
C TYR A 223 7.56 -1.85 3.35
N TYR A 224 7.39 -0.68 3.96
CA TYR A 224 6.15 0.11 3.90
C TYR A 224 6.31 1.22 2.88
N PHE A 225 5.21 1.53 2.20
CA PHE A 225 5.08 2.64 1.26
C PHE A 225 3.84 3.45 1.62
N PHE A 226 4.01 4.77 1.64
CA PHE A 226 2.94 5.74 1.80
C PHE A 226 2.98 6.70 0.61
N ILE A 227 1.85 6.81 -0.09
CA ILE A 227 1.69 7.65 -1.27
C ILE A 227 0.68 8.72 -0.89
N LEU A 228 1.18 9.94 -0.88
CA LEU A 228 0.52 11.12 -0.33
C LEU A 228 0.59 12.23 -1.38
N GLN A 229 -0.32 13.19 -1.35
CA GLN A 229 -0.16 14.39 -2.16
C GLN A 229 1.15 15.11 -1.82
N ASP A 230 1.74 15.80 -2.79
CA ASP A 230 2.97 16.55 -2.56
C ASP A 230 2.83 17.55 -1.41
N ASN A 231 3.87 17.64 -0.58
CA ASN A 231 3.91 18.45 0.64
C ASN A 231 2.90 18.05 1.73
N TYR A 232 2.39 16.81 1.74
CA TYR A 232 1.43 16.35 2.75
C TYR A 232 1.87 16.61 4.21
N PHE A 233 3.14 16.39 4.53
CA PHE A 233 3.68 16.63 5.88
C PHE A 233 4.11 18.09 6.11
N ALA A 234 3.95 19.00 5.15
CA ALA A 234 4.31 20.39 5.34
C ALA A 234 3.35 21.04 6.35
N GLY A 235 3.90 21.53 7.47
CA GLY A 235 3.11 22.12 8.55
C GLY A 235 2.46 21.11 9.50
N ALA A 236 2.83 19.84 9.41
CA ALA A 236 2.52 18.84 10.44
C ALA A 236 3.12 19.27 11.79
N ASP A 237 2.31 19.27 12.86
CA ASP A 237 2.74 19.53 14.24
C ASP A 237 3.55 18.34 14.86
N PHE A 238 4.12 17.46 14.02
CA PHE A 238 4.86 16.26 14.44
C PHE A 238 6.11 15.99 13.59
N GLU A 239 7.09 15.30 14.18
CA GLU A 239 8.43 15.12 13.60
C GLU A 239 8.48 13.89 12.67
N ILE A 240 8.49 14.12 11.36
CA ILE A 240 8.86 13.12 10.36
C ILE A 240 10.29 13.39 9.89
N SER A 241 11.19 12.43 10.13
CA SER A 241 12.52 12.43 9.54
C SER A 241 12.51 11.65 8.24
N SER A 242 13.00 12.26 7.17
CA SER A 242 13.15 11.60 5.88
C SER A 242 14.31 12.16 5.07
N THR A 243 14.87 11.33 4.19
CA THR A 243 15.91 11.72 3.24
C THR A 243 15.36 11.63 1.83
N LYS A 244 15.48 12.70 1.05
CA LYS A 244 15.10 12.69 -0.38
C LYS A 244 16.03 11.77 -1.16
N ALA A 245 15.48 10.72 -1.76
CA ALA A 245 16.23 9.68 -2.46
C ALA A 245 16.32 9.92 -3.97
N SER A 246 15.42 10.74 -4.53
CA SER A 246 15.40 11.10 -5.94
C SER A 246 15.70 12.58 -6.16
N LYS A 247 16.41 12.89 -7.25
CA LYS A 247 16.58 14.28 -7.72
C LYS A 247 15.41 14.77 -8.57
N SER A 248 14.67 13.86 -9.21
CA SER A 248 13.64 14.19 -10.21
C SER A 248 12.21 13.95 -9.71
N LYS A 249 12.06 13.12 -8.67
CA LYS A 249 10.78 12.70 -8.09
C LYS A 249 10.70 13.08 -6.61
N GLU A 250 9.48 13.18 -6.12
CA GLU A 250 9.18 13.34 -4.71
C GLU A 250 9.25 11.97 -4.00
N LEU A 251 10.45 11.40 -3.93
CA LEU A 251 10.73 10.11 -3.29
C LEU A 251 11.58 10.30 -2.05
N TYR A 252 11.09 9.78 -0.93
CA TYR A 252 11.67 9.96 0.39
C TYR A 252 11.85 8.61 1.09
N VAL A 253 13.01 8.41 1.72
CA VAL A 253 13.24 7.30 2.64
C VAL A 253 12.97 7.81 4.05
N LEU A 254 12.01 7.19 4.73
CA LEU A 254 11.66 7.53 6.11
C LEU A 254 12.67 6.95 7.10
N ASP A 255 12.96 7.73 8.14
CA ASP A 255 13.61 7.26 9.37
C ASP A 255 12.57 7.03 10.45
N TYR A 256 12.92 6.23 11.46
CA TYR A 256 12.06 6.04 12.61
C TYR A 256 11.99 7.32 13.45
N THR A 257 10.77 7.74 13.78
CA THR A 257 10.45 8.66 14.86
C THR A 257 9.25 8.11 15.64
N PRO A 258 9.09 8.44 16.94
CA PRO A 258 7.88 8.08 17.68
C PRO A 258 6.60 8.61 17.01
N ASP A 259 6.69 9.78 16.38
CA ASP A 259 5.57 10.42 15.70
C ASP A 259 5.19 9.68 14.40
N LEU A 260 6.16 9.15 13.65
CA LEU A 260 5.90 8.25 12.52
C LEU A 260 5.15 6.99 12.98
N LEU A 261 5.52 6.43 14.14
CA LEU A 261 4.83 5.28 14.70
C LEU A 261 3.37 5.59 15.03
N GLY A 262 3.11 6.76 15.62
CA GLY A 262 1.76 7.26 15.87
C GLY A 262 0.95 7.47 14.59
N PHE A 263 1.57 8.00 13.53
CA PHE A 263 0.97 8.11 12.20
C PHE A 263 0.60 6.73 11.63
N MET A 264 1.49 5.74 11.72
CA MET A 264 1.25 4.39 11.21
C MET A 264 0.12 3.67 11.96
N GLU A 265 0.09 3.79 13.29
CA GLU A 265 -1.01 3.28 14.13
C GLU A 265 -2.35 3.89 13.74
N TRP A 266 -2.41 5.21 13.61
CA TRP A 266 -3.60 5.89 13.13
C TRP A 266 -3.99 5.42 11.72
N LEU A 267 -3.03 5.37 10.80
CA LEU A 267 -3.28 5.01 9.40
C LEU A 267 -3.85 3.59 9.27
N MET A 268 -3.44 2.68 10.15
CA MET A 268 -3.89 1.28 10.17
C MET A 268 -5.04 1.02 11.14
N ASP A 269 -5.71 2.06 11.64
CA ASP A 269 -6.84 1.98 12.58
C ASP A 269 -6.54 1.17 13.85
N GLY A 270 -5.34 1.30 14.41
CA GLY A 270 -4.90 0.54 15.59
C GLY A 270 -4.62 -0.95 15.32
N HIS A 271 -4.68 -1.38 14.06
CA HIS A 271 -4.37 -2.74 13.66
C HIS A 271 -2.93 -2.88 13.19
N PHE A 272 -1.95 -2.20 13.79
CA PHE A 272 -0.54 -2.30 13.43
C PHE A 272 0.19 -3.38 14.26
N PHE A 273 -0.22 -4.64 14.06
CA PHE A 273 0.25 -5.80 14.83
C PHE A 273 1.75 -6.15 14.69
N GLU A 274 2.48 -5.58 13.74
CA GLU A 274 3.92 -5.84 13.61
C GLU A 274 4.74 -5.24 14.77
N VAL A 275 4.20 -4.22 15.43
CA VAL A 275 4.82 -3.55 16.58
C VAL A 275 3.80 -3.45 17.71
N ASN A 276 4.14 -3.93 18.90
CA ASN A 276 3.34 -3.67 20.09
C ASN A 276 3.55 -2.22 20.54
N THR A 277 2.58 -1.37 20.22
CA THR A 277 2.59 0.05 20.53
C THR A 277 1.92 0.41 21.85
N LYS A 278 1.31 -0.55 22.56
CA LYS A 278 0.72 -0.32 23.90
C LYS A 278 1.75 0.22 24.90
N ASP A 279 3.00 -0.22 24.75
CA ASP A 279 4.13 0.13 25.62
C ASP A 279 5.02 1.25 25.04
N ILE A 280 4.59 1.91 23.95
CA ILE A 280 5.32 3.00 23.32
C ILE A 280 4.51 4.29 23.51
N PRO A 281 5.10 5.36 24.08
CA PRO A 281 4.41 6.65 24.17
C PRO A 281 4.24 7.23 22.76
N LEU A 282 3.09 6.97 22.14
CA LEU A 282 2.72 7.54 20.85
C LEU A 282 2.35 9.01 21.05
N LYS A 283 2.95 9.91 20.29
CA LYS A 283 2.35 11.25 20.15
C LYS A 283 1.09 11.12 19.31
N SER A 284 0.04 11.83 19.72
CA SER A 284 -1.23 11.83 19.00
C SER A 284 -1.05 12.42 17.61
N TYR A 285 -1.34 11.61 16.58
CA TYR A 285 -1.57 12.15 15.25
C TYR A 285 -2.91 12.90 15.25
N THR A 286 -2.87 14.18 14.90
CA THR A 286 -3.94 15.20 15.04
C THR A 286 -5.04 15.12 13.96
N HIS A 287 -5.13 14.02 13.22
CA HIS A 287 -6.11 13.88 12.14
C HIS A 287 -6.95 12.62 12.30
N ARG A 288 -7.56 12.43 13.48
CA ARG A 288 -8.18 11.16 13.87
C ARG A 288 -9.48 10.81 13.14
N ASP A 289 -10.21 11.78 12.60
CA ASP A 289 -11.51 11.55 11.94
C ASP A 289 -11.35 11.21 10.46
N ALA A 290 -11.20 9.93 10.16
CA ALA A 290 -10.86 9.46 8.81
C ALA A 290 -11.48 8.09 8.52
N PRO A 291 -12.42 7.97 7.56
CA PRO A 291 -12.94 6.67 7.16
C PRO A 291 -11.87 5.91 6.36
N THR A 292 -11.52 4.71 6.81
CA THR A 292 -10.84 3.72 5.98
C THR A 292 -11.83 3.17 4.95
N LEU A 293 -11.46 3.29 3.67
CA LEU A 293 -12.32 2.89 2.56
C LEU A 293 -12.07 1.46 2.13
N TRP A 294 -10.82 0.99 2.25
CA TRP A 294 -10.44 -0.39 1.97
C TRP A 294 -9.15 -0.74 2.69
N ASN A 295 -9.06 -1.96 3.24
CA ASN A 295 -7.84 -2.49 3.87
C ASN A 295 -7.81 -4.02 3.68
N LEU A 296 -6.69 -4.57 3.24
CA LEU A 296 -6.46 -6.02 3.19
C LEU A 296 -5.11 -6.35 3.82
N VAL A 297 -5.09 -7.49 4.51
CA VAL A 297 -3.89 -7.99 5.17
C VAL A 297 -3.66 -9.45 4.83
N PHE A 298 -2.42 -9.79 4.48
CA PHE A 298 -1.97 -11.16 4.30
C PHE A 298 -0.85 -11.45 5.28
N GLY A 299 -1.04 -12.45 6.13
CA GLY A 299 -0.10 -12.78 7.20
C GLY A 299 0.31 -14.24 7.17
N SER A 300 1.54 -14.54 7.55
CA SER A 300 1.97 -15.93 7.73
C SER A 300 1.42 -16.52 9.03
N ASN A 301 1.29 -17.85 9.14
CA ASN A 301 0.92 -18.48 10.42
C ASN A 301 1.90 -18.19 11.56
N LYS A 302 3.16 -17.85 11.21
CA LYS A 302 4.20 -17.45 12.16
C LYS A 302 4.11 -16.00 12.61
N ALA A 303 3.36 -15.17 11.86
CA ALA A 303 3.14 -13.75 12.08
C ALA A 303 1.89 -13.46 12.93
N GLN A 304 1.23 -14.50 13.43
CA GLN A 304 0.11 -14.40 14.33
C GLN A 304 0.42 -15.22 15.59
N SER A 305 1.12 -14.62 16.54
CA SER A 305 0.91 -15.01 17.94
C SER A 305 -0.47 -14.52 18.37
N ASP A 306 -1.17 -15.29 19.20
CA ASP A 306 -2.43 -14.83 19.79
C ASP A 306 -2.23 -13.46 20.44
N PRO A 307 -3.20 -12.53 20.31
CA PRO A 307 -3.09 -11.22 20.96
C PRO A 307 -2.95 -11.44 22.46
N VAL A 308 -1.86 -10.91 23.04
CA VAL A 308 -1.73 -10.71 24.48
C VAL A 308 -2.42 -9.40 24.88
#